data_AF-A0A7R9ZKM1-F1
#
_entry.id   AF-A0A7R9ZKM1-F1
#
_cell.length_a   1.000
_cell.length_b   1.000
_cell.length_c   1.000
_cell.angle_alpha   90.00
_cell.angle_beta   90.00
_cell.angle_gamma   90.00
#
_symmetry.space_group_name_H-M   'P 1'
#
loop_
_entity.id
_entity.type
_entity.pdbx_description
1 polymer ?
#
loop_
_entity_poly.entity_id
_entity_poly.type
_entity_poly.pdbx_seq_one_letter_code
_entity_poly.pdbx_strand_id
1 'polypeptide(L)'
;AKYNIGDDALILPPSNRDETGIIRIEASKERYFGFNLRKFNAGKSKDTVDFSVAKSQHFAQELYETRIASLQRFVAMTVMFHQMGKRVQKFFEIISFGWWGYRMDRTHSIMRIATTASPVSGADVREQMKYIRLEKKLQKSINTISGAYLRHKDRKEAARIKGLEKKAMRVMDDEDKHLDQPNIPTRK
;
A
#
# COMPACT_ATOMS: atom_id res chain seq x y z
N ALA A 1 -14.71 -20.63 -16.21
CA ALA A 1 -13.25 -20.71 -16.47
C ALA A 1 -12.59 -19.45 -15.94
N LYS A 2 -11.71 -19.58 -14.92
CA LYS A 2 -10.94 -18.46 -14.37
C LYS A 2 -9.79 -18.16 -15.34
N TYR A 3 -9.73 -16.97 -15.90
CA TYR A 3 -8.63 -16.55 -16.75
C TYR A 3 -7.46 -16.08 -15.88
N ASN A 4 -6.35 -16.81 -15.96
CA ASN A 4 -5.04 -16.37 -15.48
C ASN A 4 -4.59 -15.17 -16.32
N ILE A 5 -4.45 -14.02 -15.66
CA ILE A 5 -3.87 -12.81 -16.23
C ILE A 5 -2.37 -12.87 -15.95
N GLY A 6 -1.60 -12.86 -17.04
CA GLY A 6 -0.15 -12.96 -17.16
C GLY A 6 0.73 -12.69 -15.92
N ASP A 7 1.66 -13.63 -15.73
CA ASP A 7 2.76 -13.65 -14.77
C ASP A 7 3.88 -12.61 -15.04
N ASP A 8 3.53 -11.42 -15.55
CA ASP A 8 4.46 -10.28 -15.72
C ASP A 8 4.01 -9.04 -14.92
N ALA A 9 3.20 -9.25 -13.88
CA ALA A 9 3.12 -8.27 -12.81
C ALA A 9 4.48 -8.26 -12.11
N LEU A 10 5.17 -7.11 -12.10
CA LEU A 10 6.24 -6.84 -11.14
C LEU A 10 5.72 -7.27 -9.76
N ILE A 11 6.13 -8.45 -9.30
CA ILE A 11 5.82 -8.96 -7.97
C ILE A 11 6.67 -8.08 -7.04
N LEU A 12 6.14 -6.90 -6.72
CA LEU A 12 6.65 -6.11 -5.64
C LEU A 12 6.65 -7.04 -4.42
N PRO A 13 7.80 -7.24 -3.76
CA PRO A 13 7.86 -8.06 -2.56
C PRO A 13 6.72 -7.58 -1.63
N PRO A 14 5.98 -8.48 -0.97
CA PRO A 14 4.89 -8.07 -0.08
C PRO A 14 5.45 -7.01 0.85
N SER A 15 4.93 -5.80 0.69
CA SER A 15 5.31 -4.66 1.50
C SER A 15 4.76 -4.96 2.88
N ASN A 16 5.63 -4.99 3.90
CA ASN A 16 5.22 -5.17 5.29
C ASN A 16 4.49 -3.91 5.84
N ARG A 17 4.01 -3.06 4.95
CA ARG A 17 3.35 -1.78 5.22
C ARG A 17 1.98 -1.80 4.56
N ASP A 18 0.97 -1.42 5.32
CA ASP A 18 -0.38 -1.22 4.81
C ASP A 18 -0.44 0.00 3.86
N GLU A 19 -1.58 0.19 3.18
CA GLU A 19 -1.87 1.37 2.32
C GLU A 19 -1.68 2.73 3.03
N THR A 20 -1.57 2.71 4.36
CA THR A 20 -1.31 3.88 5.22
C THR A 20 0.17 4.08 5.55
N GLY A 21 1.07 3.23 5.05
CA GLY A 21 2.50 3.24 5.35
C GLY A 21 2.86 2.70 6.74
N ILE A 22 1.86 2.27 7.53
CA ILE A 22 2.07 1.72 8.87
C ILE A 22 2.46 0.25 8.76
N ILE A 23 3.52 -0.11 9.47
CA ILE A 23 3.99 -1.49 9.59
C ILE A 23 3.03 -2.25 10.52
N ARG A 24 2.08 -2.99 9.93
CA ARG A 24 1.21 -3.92 10.67
C ARG A 24 1.85 -5.30 10.68
N ILE A 25 2.12 -5.81 11.88
CA ILE A 25 2.79 -7.08 12.06
C ILE A 25 1.95 -7.94 12.98
N GLU A 26 1.53 -9.08 12.46
CA GLU A 26 0.96 -10.14 13.27
C GLU A 26 2.07 -10.81 14.10
N ALA A 27 1.73 -11.22 15.32
CA ALA A 27 2.66 -11.96 16.16
C ALA A 27 3.13 -13.23 15.42
N SER A 28 4.44 -13.38 15.27
CA SER A 28 5.01 -14.56 14.61
C SER A 28 4.63 -15.82 15.38
N LYS A 29 4.06 -16.81 14.68
CA LYS A 29 3.81 -18.16 15.21
C LYS A 29 5.02 -19.08 15.05
N GLU A 30 6.14 -18.55 14.54
CA GLU A 30 7.36 -19.33 14.37
C GLU A 30 8.01 -19.64 15.71
N ARG A 31 8.66 -20.80 15.80
CA ARG A 31 9.37 -21.22 17.01
C ARG A 31 10.51 -20.26 17.37
N TYR A 32 11.15 -19.69 16.36
CA TYR A 32 12.08 -18.57 16.47
C TYR A 32 12.11 -17.82 15.13
N PHE A 33 12.53 -16.55 15.16
CA PHE A 33 12.56 -15.71 13.96
C PHE A 33 13.46 -16.31 12.87
N GLY A 34 12.89 -16.58 11.69
CA GLY A 34 13.61 -17.14 10.56
C GLY A 34 13.70 -18.67 10.58
N PHE A 35 12.96 -19.36 11.45
CA PHE A 35 12.84 -20.82 11.45
C PHE A 35 12.29 -21.32 10.10
N ASN A 36 11.25 -20.68 9.59
CA ASN A 36 10.68 -21.04 8.30
C ASN A 36 11.64 -20.71 7.14
N LEU A 37 12.31 -19.55 7.19
CA LEU A 37 13.33 -19.17 6.22
C LEU A 37 14.42 -20.25 6.09
N ARG A 38 14.95 -20.75 7.21
CA ARG A 38 15.97 -21.82 7.19
C ARG A 38 15.40 -23.15 6.68
N LYS A 39 14.18 -23.51 7.10
CA LYS A 39 13.52 -24.76 6.68
C LYS A 39 13.21 -24.79 5.18
N PHE A 40 12.73 -23.69 4.60
CA PHE A 40 12.36 -23.60 3.19
C PHE A 40 13.55 -23.36 2.24
N ASN A 41 14.69 -22.91 2.77
CA ASN A 41 15.92 -22.67 2.01
C ASN A 41 16.95 -23.80 2.12
N ALA A 42 16.68 -24.85 2.90
CA ALA A 42 17.50 -26.05 2.95
C ALA A 42 17.54 -26.71 1.55
N GLY A 43 18.68 -26.58 0.84
CA GLY A 43 18.91 -27.17 -0.48
C GLY A 43 18.69 -26.27 -1.70
N LYS A 44 18.42 -24.96 -1.53
CA LYS A 44 18.27 -24.00 -2.65
C LYS A 44 19.58 -23.25 -2.97
N SER A 45 19.68 -22.77 -4.21
CA SER A 45 20.84 -22.01 -4.72
C SER A 45 21.13 -20.76 -3.86
N LYS A 46 22.43 -20.51 -3.62
CA LYS A 46 22.99 -19.54 -2.68
C LYS A 46 22.40 -18.13 -2.85
N ASP A 47 22.25 -17.67 -4.09
CA ASP A 47 21.83 -16.29 -4.41
C ASP A 47 20.39 -15.97 -3.94
N THR A 48 19.46 -16.91 -4.10
CA THR A 48 18.05 -16.71 -3.68
C THR A 48 17.88 -16.72 -2.17
N VAL A 49 18.73 -17.49 -1.48
CA VAL A 49 18.72 -17.62 -0.03
C VAL A 49 19.27 -16.34 0.60
N ASP A 50 20.38 -15.81 0.08
CA ASP A 50 21.04 -14.60 0.59
C ASP A 50 20.11 -13.38 0.54
N PHE A 51 19.35 -13.21 -0.55
CA PHE A 51 18.37 -12.13 -0.67
C PHE A 51 17.24 -12.23 0.37
N SER A 52 16.71 -13.44 0.61
CA SER A 52 15.64 -13.66 1.58
C SER A 52 16.09 -13.43 3.03
N VAL A 53 17.33 -13.80 3.34
CA VAL A 53 17.95 -13.58 4.66
C VAL A 53 18.21 -12.10 4.87
N ALA A 54 18.79 -11.40 3.89
CA ALA A 54 19.02 -9.97 3.94
C ALA A 54 17.71 -9.18 4.17
N LYS A 55 16.62 -9.56 3.48
CA LYS A 55 15.29 -8.96 3.69
C LYS A 55 14.77 -9.17 5.11
N SER A 56 14.97 -10.36 5.68
CA SER A 56 14.56 -10.67 7.06
C SER A 56 15.35 -9.86 8.10
N GLN A 57 16.65 -9.67 7.86
CA GLN A 57 17.52 -8.87 8.73
C GLN A 57 17.17 -7.38 8.67
N HIS A 58 16.98 -6.84 7.46
CA HIS A 58 16.54 -5.46 7.28
C HIS A 58 15.21 -5.21 8.01
N PHE A 59 14.25 -6.13 7.92
CA PHE A 59 12.98 -6.00 8.60
C PHE A 59 13.10 -6.02 10.13
N ALA A 60 13.94 -6.92 10.69
CA ALA A 60 14.20 -6.95 12.12
C ALA A 60 14.88 -5.67 12.61
N GLN A 61 15.83 -5.13 11.82
CA GLN A 61 16.49 -3.86 12.11
C GLN A 61 15.49 -2.70 12.08
N GLU A 62 14.62 -2.63 11.07
CA GLU A 62 13.58 -1.61 10.96
C GLU A 62 12.62 -1.65 12.15
N LEU A 63 12.23 -2.84 12.60
CA LEU A 63 11.40 -3.00 13.79
C LEU A 63 12.08 -2.53 15.07
N TYR A 64 13.35 -2.89 15.22
CA TYR A 64 14.14 -2.46 16.36
C TYR A 64 14.27 -0.94 16.40
N GLU A 65 14.64 -0.31 15.28
CA GLU A 65 14.80 1.14 15.18
C GLU A 65 13.48 1.90 15.45
N THR A 66 12.39 1.44 14.82
CA THR A 66 11.10 2.13 14.89
C THR A 66 10.39 1.98 16.23
N ARG A 67 10.62 0.88 16.96
CA ARG A 67 9.91 0.59 18.23
C ARG A 67 10.78 0.69 19.46
N ILE A 68 11.90 -0.05 19.49
CA ILE A 68 12.72 -0.15 20.70
C ILE A 68 13.67 1.04 20.80
N ALA A 69 14.44 1.30 19.75
CA ALA A 69 15.40 2.39 19.76
C ALA A 69 14.71 3.76 19.86
N SER A 70 13.56 3.95 19.19
CA SER A 70 12.74 5.17 19.34
C SER A 70 12.25 5.37 20.78
N LEU A 71 11.77 4.31 21.44
CA LEU A 71 11.35 4.35 22.85
C LEU A 71 12.54 4.68 23.76
N GLN A 72 13.69 4.03 23.55
CA GLN A 72 14.90 4.30 24.31
C GLN A 72 15.36 5.76 24.16
N ARG A 73 15.37 6.30 22.94
CA ARG A 73 15.68 7.71 22.68
C ARG A 73 14.68 8.64 23.38
N PHE A 74 13.39 8.30 23.36
CA PHE A 74 12.36 9.09 24.04
C PHE A 74 12.53 9.09 25.57
N VAL A 75 12.78 7.92 26.18
CA VAL A 75 13.03 7.79 27.61
C VAL A 75 14.31 8.54 28.00
N ALA A 76 15.39 8.37 27.23
CA ALA A 76 16.63 9.10 27.45
C ALA A 76 16.44 10.62 27.37
N MET A 77 15.70 11.11 26.37
CA MET A 77 15.35 12.53 26.24
C MET A 77 14.55 13.01 27.46
N THR A 78 13.58 12.24 27.93
CA THR A 78 12.77 12.59 29.11
C THR A 78 13.63 12.70 30.37
N VAL A 79 14.56 11.76 30.59
CA VAL A 79 15.47 11.79 31.75
C VAL A 79 16.43 12.96 31.67
N MET A 80 17.07 13.17 30.51
CA MET A 80 17.98 14.31 30.32
C MET A 80 17.25 15.65 30.49
N PHE A 81 16.05 15.76 29.92
CA PHE A 81 15.22 16.96 30.03
C PHE A 81 14.84 17.23 31.49
N HIS A 82 14.45 16.21 32.25
CA HIS A 82 14.13 16.34 33.67
C HIS A 82 15.34 16.86 34.47
N GLN A 83 16.53 16.30 34.23
CA GLN A 83 17.76 16.74 34.90
C GLN A 83 18.16 18.17 34.53
N MET A 84 18.07 18.53 33.25
CA MET A 84 18.34 19.90 32.78
C MET A 84 17.34 20.89 33.38
N GLY A 85 16.05 20.56 33.40
CA GLY A 85 15.03 21.42 33.99
C GLY A 85 15.22 21.65 35.48
N LYS A 86 15.63 20.62 36.23
CA LYS A 86 15.97 20.75 37.65
C LYS A 86 17.16 21.69 37.89
N ARG A 87 18.16 21.70 36.99
CA ARG A 87 19.28 22.66 37.06
C ARG A 87 18.81 24.09 36.80
N VAL A 88 17.97 24.29 35.78
CA VAL A 88 17.40 25.61 35.45
C VAL A 88 16.55 26.14 36.60
N GLN A 89 15.71 25.30 37.20
CA GLN A 89 14.90 25.67 38.38
C GLN A 89 15.78 26.19 39.52
N LYS A 90 16.84 25.47 39.88
CA LYS A 90 17.78 25.89 40.93
C LYS A 90 18.53 27.17 40.58
N PHE A 91 18.94 27.33 39.32
CA PHE A 91 19.62 28.53 38.85
C PHE A 91 18.77 29.79 39.02
N PHE A 92 17.49 29.72 38.62
CA PHE A 92 16.58 30.86 38.77
C PHE A 92 16.23 31.15 40.23
N GLU A 93 16.13 30.13 41.07
CA GLU A 93 15.94 30.31 42.52
C GLU A 93 17.11 31.07 43.16
N ILE A 94 18.35 30.76 42.75
CA ILE A 94 19.56 31.43 43.23
C ILE A 94 19.64 32.88 42.73
N ILE A 95 19.46 33.12 41.43
CA ILE A 95 19.63 34.46 40.85
C ILE A 95 18.52 35.42 41.27
N SER A 96 17.30 34.93 41.41
CA SER A 96 16.17 35.78 41.78
C SER A 96 16.05 36.00 43.28
N PHE A 97 16.97 35.49 44.10
CA PHE A 97 16.84 35.48 45.56
C PHE A 97 15.48 34.93 46.02
N GLY A 98 14.95 33.94 45.29
CA GLY A 98 13.63 33.35 45.53
C GLY A 98 12.42 34.18 45.08
N TRP A 99 12.59 35.38 44.52
CA TRP A 99 11.46 36.19 44.04
C TRP A 99 10.81 35.63 42.78
N TRP A 100 11.59 35.02 41.89
CA TRP A 100 11.10 34.41 40.64
C TRP A 100 11.33 32.90 40.69
N GLY A 101 10.39 32.19 41.32
CA GLY A 101 10.41 30.73 41.37
C GLY A 101 9.99 30.11 40.04
N TYR A 102 10.95 29.59 39.26
CA TYR A 102 10.66 28.77 38.09
C TYR A 102 10.13 27.41 38.53
N ARG A 103 8.80 27.26 38.55
CA ARG A 103 8.11 26.02 38.94
C ARG A 103 7.88 25.12 37.74
N MET A 104 8.69 24.06 37.62
CA MET A 104 8.62 23.09 36.52
C MET A 104 7.28 22.36 36.46
N ASP A 105 6.61 22.23 37.60
CA ASP A 105 5.26 21.67 37.80
C ASP A 105 4.12 22.57 37.28
N ARG A 106 4.36 23.87 37.03
CA ARG A 106 3.37 24.77 36.40
C ARG A 106 3.63 25.01 34.92
N THR A 107 4.87 24.89 34.46
CA THR A 107 5.28 25.18 33.08
C THR A 107 5.22 23.96 32.17
N HIS A 108 4.44 22.94 32.51
CA HIS A 108 4.17 21.77 31.66
C HIS A 108 3.78 22.16 30.22
N SER A 109 3.09 23.28 30.00
CA SER A 109 2.76 23.76 28.66
C SER A 109 4.00 24.21 27.86
N ILE A 110 4.96 24.92 28.48
CA ILE A 110 6.22 25.34 27.85
C ILE A 110 7.12 24.14 27.58
N MET A 111 7.19 23.20 28.53
CA MET A 111 7.89 21.93 28.36
C MET A 111 7.29 21.10 27.22
N ARG A 112 5.96 21.04 27.12
CA ARG A 112 5.25 20.41 25.98
C ARG A 112 5.60 21.11 24.68
N ILE A 113 5.61 22.43 24.60
CA ILE A 113 5.95 23.16 23.37
C ILE A 113 7.40 22.88 22.95
N ALA A 114 8.35 22.84 23.90
CA ALA A 114 9.77 22.56 23.60
C ALA A 114 10.03 21.10 23.19
N THR A 115 9.24 20.14 23.71
CA THR A 115 9.39 18.70 23.42
C THR A 115 8.49 18.19 22.29
N THR A 116 7.56 19.01 21.80
CA THR A 116 6.66 18.70 20.66
C THR A 116 7.15 19.26 19.33
N ALA A 117 8.46 19.56 19.20
CA ALA A 117 9.07 19.47 17.88
C ALA A 117 8.86 18.03 17.37
N SER A 118 7.81 17.85 16.56
CA SER A 118 7.35 16.55 16.07
C SER A 118 8.54 15.72 15.56
N PRO A 119 8.70 14.44 16.01
CA PRO A 119 9.76 13.58 15.50
C PRO A 119 9.60 13.28 14.01
N VAL A 120 8.41 13.52 13.46
CA VAL A 120 8.15 13.51 12.03
C VAL A 120 8.17 14.96 11.56
N SER A 121 9.18 15.33 10.77
CA SER A 121 9.23 16.64 10.14
C SER A 121 7.93 16.84 9.37
N GLY A 122 7.23 17.97 9.58
CA GLY A 122 6.05 18.29 8.77
C GLY A 122 6.38 18.32 7.27
N ALA A 123 7.65 18.48 6.89
CA ALA A 123 8.12 18.30 5.52
C ALA A 123 7.98 16.84 5.04
N ASP A 124 8.39 15.85 5.83
CA ASP A 124 8.29 14.43 5.49
C ASP A 124 6.84 13.98 5.35
N VAL A 125 5.96 14.44 6.25
CA VAL A 125 4.51 14.19 6.15
C VAL A 125 3.98 14.76 4.84
N ARG A 126 4.36 16.00 4.49
CA ARG A 126 3.93 16.64 3.24
C ARG A 126 4.46 15.91 2.01
N GLU A 127 5.67 15.39 2.06
CA GLU A 127 6.27 14.63 0.96
C GLU A 127 5.59 13.28 0.76
N GLN A 128 5.35 12.53 1.83
CA GLN A 128 4.56 11.29 1.75
C GLN A 128 3.14 11.53 1.24
N MET A 129 2.52 12.64 1.65
CA MET A 129 1.18 13.00 1.21
C MET A 129 1.12 13.35 -0.29
N LYS A 130 2.22 13.87 -0.87
CA LYS A 130 2.35 14.04 -2.32
C LYS A 130 2.40 12.69 -3.03
N TYR A 131 3.19 11.74 -2.52
CA TYR A 131 3.31 10.39 -3.09
C TYR A 131 1.97 9.65 -3.08
N ILE A 132 1.30 9.58 -1.94
CA ILE A 132 -0.02 8.94 -1.79
C ILE A 132 -1.06 9.57 -2.71
N ARG A 133 -1.02 10.91 -2.87
CA ARG A 133 -1.93 11.61 -3.78
C ARG A 133 -1.69 11.21 -5.25
N LEU A 134 -0.43 11.02 -5.64
CA LEU A 134 -0.07 10.61 -6.99
C LEU A 134 -0.53 9.18 -7.27
N GLU A 135 -0.29 8.26 -6.33
CA GLU A 135 -0.75 6.87 -6.40
C GLU A 135 -2.27 6.77 -6.54
N LYS A 136 -3.02 7.52 -5.73
CA LYS A 136 -4.49 7.58 -5.84
C LYS A 136 -4.98 8.13 -7.19
N LYS A 137 -4.29 9.12 -7.75
CA LYS A 137 -4.61 9.65 -9.08
C LYS A 137 -4.36 8.58 -10.16
N LEU A 138 -3.26 7.87 -10.07
CA LEU A 138 -2.90 6.81 -11.02
C LEU A 138 -3.91 5.66 -10.96
N GLN A 139 -4.26 5.20 -9.76
CA GLN A 139 -5.28 4.16 -9.57
C GLN A 139 -6.65 4.57 -10.14
N LYS A 140 -7.05 5.83 -9.92
CA LYS A 140 -8.29 6.37 -10.49
C LYS A 140 -8.26 6.40 -12.02
N SER A 141 -7.14 6.80 -12.62
CA SER A 141 -6.96 6.79 -14.07
C SER A 141 -7.06 5.39 -14.64
N ILE A 142 -6.38 4.41 -14.03
CA ILE A 142 -6.44 3.00 -14.43
C ILE A 142 -7.88 2.48 -14.39
N ASN A 143 -8.61 2.73 -13.30
CA ASN A 143 -10.00 2.30 -13.16
C ASN A 143 -10.93 2.94 -14.20
N THR A 144 -10.66 4.19 -14.57
CA THR A 144 -11.44 4.90 -15.59
C THR A 144 -11.18 4.31 -16.98
N ILE A 145 -9.92 4.07 -17.32
CA ILE A 145 -9.50 3.50 -18.60
C ILE A 145 -9.99 2.06 -18.73
N SER A 146 -9.80 1.23 -17.70
CA SER A 146 -10.24 -0.17 -17.70
C SER A 146 -11.76 -0.27 -17.85
N GLY A 147 -12.51 0.56 -17.11
CA GLY A 147 -13.97 0.62 -17.23
C GLY A 147 -14.46 1.14 -18.59
N ALA A 148 -13.72 2.04 -19.25
CA ALA A 148 -14.04 2.49 -20.61
C ALA A 148 -13.74 1.39 -21.65
N TYR A 149 -12.60 0.71 -21.52
CA TYR A 149 -12.19 -0.37 -22.40
C TYR A 149 -13.16 -1.55 -22.36
N LEU A 150 -13.57 -1.98 -21.16
CA LEU A 150 -14.56 -3.06 -21.00
C LEU A 150 -15.89 -2.69 -21.68
N ARG A 151 -16.39 -1.46 -21.45
CA ARG A 151 -17.61 -0.97 -22.11
C ARG A 151 -17.50 -0.94 -23.64
N HIS A 152 -16.33 -0.57 -24.17
CA HIS A 152 -16.10 -0.58 -25.61
C HIS A 152 -16.06 -2.01 -26.17
N LYS A 153 -15.41 -2.93 -25.46
CA LYS A 153 -15.36 -4.36 -25.81
C LYS A 153 -16.76 -4.96 -25.88
N ASP A 154 -17.58 -4.74 -24.84
CA ASP A 154 -18.96 -5.25 -24.76
C ASP A 154 -19.82 -4.72 -25.92
N ARG A 155 -19.69 -3.42 -26.26
CA ARG A 155 -20.39 -2.84 -27.41
C ARG A 155 -19.97 -3.47 -28.74
N LYS A 156 -18.69 -3.73 -28.93
CA LYS A 156 -18.16 -4.36 -30.15
C LYS A 156 -18.66 -5.81 -30.29
N GLU A 157 -18.74 -6.53 -29.18
CA GLU A 157 -19.24 -7.90 -29.12
C GLU A 157 -20.76 -7.95 -29.40
N ALA A 158 -21.54 -7.06 -28.78
CA ALA A 158 -22.97 -6.91 -29.06
C ALA A 158 -23.25 -6.53 -30.52
N ALA A 159 -22.43 -5.65 -31.12
CA ALA A 159 -22.55 -5.29 -32.53
C ALA A 159 -22.24 -6.47 -33.47
N ARG A 160 -21.28 -7.33 -33.11
CA ARG A 160 -20.99 -8.57 -33.86
C ARG A 160 -22.16 -9.54 -33.81
N ILE A 161 -22.75 -9.75 -32.63
CA ILE A 161 -23.91 -10.64 -32.44
C ILE A 161 -25.10 -10.15 -33.28
N LYS A 162 -25.46 -8.87 -33.17
CA LYS A 162 -26.54 -8.27 -34.00
C LYS A 162 -26.27 -8.38 -35.49
N GLY A 163 -25.00 -8.26 -35.90
CA GLY A 163 -24.60 -8.42 -37.30
C GLY A 163 -24.77 -9.86 -37.81
N LEU A 164 -24.53 -10.86 -36.96
CA LEU A 164 -24.75 -12.27 -37.27
C LEU A 164 -26.25 -12.60 -37.32
N GLU A 165 -27.05 -12.12 -36.36
CA GLU A 165 -28.51 -12.27 -36.35
C GLU A 165 -29.15 -11.68 -37.62
N LYS A 166 -28.75 -10.47 -38.02
CA LYS A 166 -29.25 -9.82 -39.24
C LYS A 166 -28.82 -10.54 -40.53
N LYS A 167 -27.72 -11.28 -40.51
CA LYS A 167 -27.30 -12.13 -41.64
C LYS A 167 -28.13 -13.42 -41.67
N ALA A 168 -28.33 -14.08 -40.54
CA ALA A 168 -29.14 -15.28 -40.43
C ALA A 168 -30.59 -15.05 -40.88
N MET A 169 -31.18 -13.93 -40.48
CA MET A 169 -32.54 -13.55 -40.90
C MET A 169 -32.67 -13.37 -42.42
N ARG A 170 -31.67 -12.75 -43.07
CA ARG A 170 -31.67 -12.63 -44.54
C ARG A 170 -31.57 -13.96 -45.28
N VAL A 171 -30.80 -14.90 -44.74
CA VAL A 171 -30.68 -16.24 -45.36
C VAL A 171 -32.00 -17.00 -45.28
N MET A 172 -32.72 -16.89 -44.16
CA MET A 172 -34.05 -17.49 -44.01
C MET A 172 -35.09 -16.86 -44.95
N ASP A 173 -35.09 -15.52 -45.08
CA ASP A 173 -35.98 -14.82 -46.03
C ASP A 173 -35.70 -15.16 -47.50
N ASP A 174 -34.46 -15.56 -47.83
CA ASP A 174 -34.08 -15.98 -49.18
C ASP A 174 -34.39 -17.46 -49.44
N GLU A 175 -34.37 -18.33 -48.42
CA GLU A 175 -34.80 -19.74 -48.52
C GLU A 175 -36.32 -19.86 -48.73
N ASP A 176 -37.13 -19.04 -48.04
CA ASP A 176 -38.59 -19.05 -48.19
C ASP A 176 -39.06 -18.60 -49.59
N LYS A 177 -38.30 -17.72 -50.27
CA LYS A 177 -38.62 -17.29 -51.65
C LYS A 177 -38.38 -18.35 -52.71
N HIS A 178 -37.63 -19.41 -52.40
CA HIS A 178 -37.35 -20.50 -53.32
C HIS A 178 -38.36 -21.65 -53.23
N LEU A 179 -39.26 -21.66 -52.24
CA LEU A 179 -40.28 -22.68 -52.06
C LEU A 179 -41.59 -22.42 -52.83
N ASP A 180 -41.78 -21.20 -53.37
CA ASP A 180 -43.02 -20.76 -54.04
C ASP A 180 -42.97 -20.82 -55.58
N GLN A 181 -42.00 -21.51 -56.20
CA GLN A 181 -42.02 -21.68 -57.66
C GLN A 181 -43.04 -22.77 -58.06
N PRO A 182 -44.16 -22.43 -58.72
CA PRO A 182 -45.11 -23.44 -59.17
C PRO A 182 -44.45 -24.32 -60.23
N ASN A 183 -44.47 -25.62 -59.99
CA ASN A 183 -43.94 -26.64 -60.89
C ASN A 183 -44.79 -26.67 -62.18
N ILE A 184 -44.39 -25.91 -63.20
CA ILE A 184 -45.08 -25.87 -64.49
C ILE A 184 -44.74 -27.17 -65.24
N PRO A 185 -45.72 -28.04 -65.52
CA PRO A 185 -45.46 -29.28 -66.24
C PRO A 185 -45.14 -28.97 -67.69
N THR A 186 -43.94 -29.39 -68.12
CA THR A 186 -43.49 -29.30 -69.50
C THR A 186 -44.25 -30.32 -70.36
N ARG A 187 -45.14 -29.80 -71.21
CA ARG A 187 -45.92 -30.58 -72.19
C ARG A 187 -44.99 -31.02 -73.34
N LYS A 188 -44.84 -32.32 -73.55
CA LYS A 188 -44.38 -32.93 -74.80
C LYS A 188 -45.57 -33.33 -75.65
#